data_AF-A0A412KRA0-F1
#
_entry.id   AF-A0A412KRA0-F1
#
_cell.length_a   1.000
_cell.length_b   1.000
_cell.length_c   1.000
_cell.angle_alpha   90.00
_cell.angle_beta   90.00
_cell.angle_gamma   90.00
#
_symmetry.space_group_name_H-M   'P 1'
#
loop_
_entity.id
_entity.type
_entity.pdbx_description
1 polymer ?
#
loop_
_entity_poly.entity_id
_entity_poly.type
_entity_poly.pdbx_seq_one_letter_code
_entity_poly.pdbx_strand_id
1 'polypeptide(L)'
;MNRFLKRAAVLAAAAVFSWQSLAFAADLTTVRFHSGSEHDRVVFDLSELPSYKESLSDDRRTLTLDFAGTKDKRLQKLPVKSSRIESISYASKGGHLIVTMRLKAGLAYDLHTLKNPVRLFVDVMPSGAAEFQTKTPTGSDRKGQTTKLAAGTGTAGASTSGQAGTIDGDYIEDVAPGLTKHTYVYWDDYGKVSAWLIEADPSKYDLRLVLAKGKVPGRETVSGIAARAGGTAAVNASYFASSGDILGVTRINGQTVGTTYYTRSAFGLRADGTPLFGTVSYDGSVTMGGVTQPVGGVDCERGADSLIIYNRAYGTHTDTNEYGRDYVVRGGRVTDIRQNDAPIPQDGVVVSVHGTVADAFAGVQVGDPVTISEDFGSYWQDAVTIVGCGPRLVENGRIHVTASEEEFPSDIRVGRAPRTAVGVTKDGRYLLAVVDGRQSHSVGLTLTDWAKLLVKFGARDAINLDGGGSTDLVVNGEVQNSPSDGQERAVGDALVLVPKR
;
A
#
# COMPACT_ATOMS: atom_id res chain seq x y z
N MET A 1 0.24 -44.68 60.97
CA MET A 1 0.20 -46.01 60.32
C MET A 1 -1.28 -46.32 60.12
N ASN A 2 -1.81 -46.38 58.91
CA ASN A 2 -1.83 -47.69 58.28
C ASN A 2 -1.76 -47.63 56.76
N ARG A 3 -0.88 -48.50 56.27
CA ARG A 3 -0.27 -48.66 54.94
C ARG A 3 -1.22 -48.74 53.73
N PHE A 4 -2.54 -48.59 53.92
CA PHE A 4 -3.53 -48.68 52.85
C PHE A 4 -3.67 -47.37 52.06
N LEU A 5 -3.73 -46.21 52.73
CA LEU A 5 -3.88 -44.91 52.04
C LEU A 5 -2.63 -44.50 51.24
N LYS A 6 -1.44 -44.94 51.67
CA LYS A 6 -0.19 -44.75 50.90
C LYS A 6 -0.07 -45.71 49.70
N ARG A 7 -0.79 -46.83 49.66
CA ARG A 7 -0.77 -47.77 48.52
C ARG A 7 -1.79 -47.39 47.43
N ALA A 8 -2.91 -46.77 47.81
CA ALA A 8 -3.86 -46.21 46.84
C ALA A 8 -3.28 -44.99 46.10
N ALA A 9 -2.50 -44.14 46.78
CA ALA A 9 -1.83 -43.00 46.16
C ALA A 9 -0.66 -43.40 45.23
N VAL A 10 -0.02 -44.56 45.45
CA VAL A 10 1.08 -45.04 44.59
C VAL A 10 0.57 -45.79 43.35
N LEU A 11 -0.62 -46.41 43.41
CA LEU A 11 -1.25 -47.00 42.21
C LEU A 11 -1.98 -45.97 41.34
N ALA A 12 -2.44 -44.85 41.90
CA ALA A 12 -2.91 -43.70 41.11
C ALA A 12 -1.75 -42.91 40.47
N ALA A 13 -0.57 -42.89 41.09
CA ALA A 13 0.63 -42.27 40.51
C ALA A 13 1.31 -43.15 39.42
N ALA A 14 1.07 -44.45 39.41
CA ALA A 14 1.55 -45.35 38.34
C ALA A 14 0.62 -45.39 37.10
N ALA A 15 -0.62 -44.92 37.21
CA ALA A 15 -1.55 -44.78 36.08
C ALA A 15 -1.51 -43.39 35.42
N VAL A 16 -0.80 -42.41 36.01
CA VAL A 16 -0.64 -41.05 35.47
C VAL A 16 0.73 -40.82 34.80
N PHE A 17 1.61 -41.83 34.79
CA PHE A 17 2.89 -41.82 34.07
C PHE A 17 2.95 -42.83 32.91
N SER A 18 1.83 -43.02 32.21
CA SER A 18 1.81 -43.58 30.86
C SER A 18 0.77 -42.92 29.97
N TRP A 19 0.59 -41.60 30.10
CA TRP A 19 0.35 -40.85 28.87
C TRP A 19 1.68 -40.80 28.14
N GLN A 20 1.93 -41.85 27.34
CA GLN A 20 2.72 -41.65 26.14
C GLN A 20 2.17 -40.37 25.52
N SER A 21 3.01 -39.35 25.38
CA SER A 21 2.76 -38.30 24.42
C SER A 21 2.42 -39.03 23.13
N LEU A 22 1.13 -39.04 22.78
CA LEU A 22 0.73 -39.20 21.41
C LEU A 22 1.26 -37.94 20.74
N ALA A 23 2.55 -37.97 20.39
CA ALA A 23 3.07 -37.09 19.37
C ALA A 23 2.15 -37.34 18.18
N PHE A 24 1.29 -36.38 17.88
CA PHE A 24 0.60 -36.42 16.62
C PHE A 24 1.70 -36.51 15.56
N ALA A 25 1.54 -37.41 14.61
CA ALA A 25 2.49 -37.46 13.51
C ALA A 25 2.28 -36.17 12.71
N ALA A 26 3.35 -35.42 12.44
CA ALA A 26 3.26 -34.36 11.45
C ALA A 26 2.80 -34.99 10.13
N ASP A 27 1.77 -34.44 9.51
CA ASP A 27 1.31 -34.88 8.21
C ASP A 27 1.86 -33.89 7.17
N LEU A 28 2.59 -34.40 6.18
CA LEU A 28 2.90 -33.63 4.98
C LEU A 28 1.63 -33.57 4.14
N THR A 29 1.00 -32.40 4.14
CA THR A 29 -0.33 -32.19 3.55
C THR A 29 -0.25 -31.85 2.07
N THR A 30 0.72 -31.03 1.66
CA THR A 30 0.92 -30.58 0.28
C THR A 30 2.40 -30.30 0.05
N VAL A 31 2.89 -30.54 -1.16
CA VAL A 31 4.15 -29.95 -1.63
C VAL A 31 3.85 -29.03 -2.79
N ARG A 32 4.48 -27.86 -2.79
CA ARG A 32 4.35 -26.86 -3.84
C ARG A 32 5.72 -26.55 -4.42
N PHE A 33 5.74 -26.25 -5.72
CA PHE A 33 6.95 -25.90 -6.44
C PHE A 33 6.74 -24.59 -7.19
N HIS A 34 7.74 -23.71 -7.11
CA HIS A 34 7.84 -22.51 -7.90
C HIS A 34 9.25 -22.36 -8.48
N SER A 35 9.37 -21.82 -9.69
CA SER A 35 10.64 -21.47 -10.32
C SER A 35 10.62 -20.00 -10.70
N GLY A 36 11.41 -19.19 -9.97
CA GLY A 36 11.52 -17.75 -10.17
C GLY A 36 12.84 -17.34 -10.83
N SER A 37 12.99 -16.03 -11.08
CA SER A 37 14.21 -15.46 -11.66
C SER A 37 15.43 -15.63 -10.75
N GLU A 38 15.24 -15.50 -9.43
CA GLU A 38 16.32 -15.58 -8.43
C GLU A 38 16.57 -17.02 -7.95
N HIS A 39 15.51 -17.77 -7.62
CA HIS A 39 15.59 -19.10 -7.03
C HIS A 39 14.43 -20.00 -7.46
N ASP A 40 14.60 -21.30 -7.26
CA ASP A 40 13.52 -22.27 -7.29
C ASP A 40 13.10 -22.58 -5.84
N ARG A 41 11.82 -22.45 -5.51
CA ARG A 41 11.29 -22.70 -4.16
C ARG A 41 10.47 -23.99 -4.12
N VAL A 42 10.80 -24.87 -3.18
CA VAL A 42 10.02 -26.07 -2.85
C VAL A 42 9.45 -25.90 -1.46
N VAL A 43 8.12 -25.91 -1.32
CA VAL A 43 7.41 -25.71 -0.05
C VAL A 43 6.74 -27.00 0.39
N PHE A 44 7.02 -27.42 1.61
CA PHE A 44 6.41 -28.54 2.32
C PHE A 44 5.39 -28.00 3.33
N ASP A 45 4.10 -28.13 3.03
CA ASP A 45 3.01 -27.75 3.93
C ASP A 45 2.73 -28.87 4.94
N LEU A 46 2.88 -28.57 6.21
CA LEU A 46 2.85 -29.56 7.29
C LEU A 46 1.73 -29.22 8.29
N SER A 47 1.12 -30.24 8.89
CA SER A 47 0.14 -30.03 9.97
C SER A 47 0.79 -29.41 11.22
N GLU A 48 2.05 -29.76 11.47
CA GLU A 48 2.92 -29.22 12.51
C GLU A 48 4.39 -29.42 12.09
N LEU A 49 5.35 -28.76 12.74
CA LEU A 49 6.75 -28.83 12.31
C LEU A 49 7.38 -30.11 12.90
N PRO A 50 7.70 -31.13 12.09
CA PRO A 50 8.34 -32.34 12.60
C PRO A 50 9.79 -32.06 13.01
N SER A 51 10.36 -32.98 13.78
CA SER A 51 11.81 -33.09 13.86
C SER A 51 12.34 -33.53 12.50
N TYR A 52 13.32 -32.82 11.96
CA TYR A 52 13.94 -33.17 10.69
C TYR A 52 15.46 -33.04 10.73
N LYS A 53 16.14 -33.76 9.84
CA LYS A 53 17.56 -33.60 9.55
C LYS A 53 17.77 -33.20 8.09
N GLU A 54 18.64 -32.24 7.86
CA GLU A 54 19.13 -31.91 6.54
C GLU A 54 20.52 -32.50 6.31
N SER A 55 20.80 -32.93 5.09
CA SER A 55 22.13 -33.35 4.67
C SER A 55 22.33 -33.07 3.19
N LEU A 56 23.55 -32.71 2.82
CA LEU A 56 23.95 -32.45 1.45
C LEU A 56 25.08 -33.42 1.07
N SER A 57 24.98 -34.05 -0.10
CA SER A 57 26.05 -34.94 -0.60
C SER A 57 27.36 -34.19 -0.84
N ASP A 58 28.48 -34.92 -0.86
CA ASP A 58 29.83 -34.34 -1.06
C ASP A 58 29.96 -33.57 -2.38
N ASP A 59 29.26 -34.03 -3.43
CA ASP A 59 29.20 -33.34 -4.73
C ASP A 59 28.28 -32.11 -4.74
N ARG A 60 27.64 -31.81 -3.60
CA ARG A 60 26.70 -30.72 -3.34
C ARG A 60 25.44 -30.73 -4.21
N ARG A 61 25.12 -31.87 -4.82
CA ARG A 61 24.00 -32.00 -5.76
C ARG A 61 22.82 -32.76 -5.21
N THR A 62 22.90 -33.39 -4.04
CA THR A 62 21.79 -34.15 -3.46
C THR A 62 21.49 -33.64 -2.07
N LEU A 63 20.44 -32.84 -1.94
CA LEU A 63 19.89 -32.40 -0.67
C LEU A 63 18.90 -33.47 -0.18
N THR A 64 19.08 -33.95 1.04
CA THR A 64 18.16 -34.88 1.69
C THR A 64 17.59 -34.26 2.96
N LEU A 65 16.26 -34.20 3.02
CA LEU A 65 15.49 -33.83 4.20
C LEU A 65 14.84 -35.09 4.77
N ASP A 66 15.23 -35.47 5.97
CA ASP A 66 14.70 -36.63 6.69
C ASP A 66 13.73 -36.15 7.77
N PHE A 67 12.42 -36.29 7.53
CA PHE A 67 11.35 -35.91 8.45
C PHE A 67 10.96 -37.08 9.34
N ALA A 68 11.33 -37.03 10.62
CA ALA A 68 11.00 -38.05 11.60
C ALA A 68 9.53 -37.98 12.01
N GLY A 69 8.88 -39.14 12.12
CA GLY A 69 7.48 -39.26 12.56
C GLY A 69 6.46 -38.66 11.58
N THR A 70 6.87 -38.34 10.35
CA THR A 70 6.02 -37.64 9.37
C THR A 70 5.35 -38.62 8.41
N LYS A 71 4.05 -38.47 8.17
CA LYS A 71 3.30 -39.31 7.22
C LYS A 71 2.98 -38.55 5.94
N ASP A 72 2.94 -39.26 4.81
CA ASP A 72 2.70 -38.74 3.47
C ASP A 72 1.28 -39.08 2.94
N LYS A 73 0.32 -39.27 3.86
CA LYS A 73 -0.95 -40.02 3.64
C LYS A 73 -1.79 -39.61 2.43
N ARG A 74 -1.55 -38.45 1.80
CA ARG A 74 -2.23 -37.98 0.57
C ARG A 74 -1.33 -37.12 -0.33
N LEU A 75 -0.01 -37.30 -0.27
CA LEU A 75 0.89 -36.45 -1.03
C LEU A 75 0.69 -36.61 -2.54
N GLN A 76 0.25 -35.55 -3.21
CA GLN A 76 0.38 -35.44 -4.66
C GLN A 76 1.88 -35.26 -4.98
N LYS A 77 2.54 -36.35 -5.38
CA LYS A 77 3.96 -36.32 -5.73
C LYS A 77 4.16 -35.39 -6.92
N LEU A 78 4.83 -34.27 -6.71
CA LEU A 78 5.18 -33.34 -7.78
C LEU A 78 6.45 -33.84 -8.50
N PRO A 79 6.39 -34.15 -9.80
CA PRO A 79 7.60 -34.31 -10.61
C PRO A 79 8.20 -32.91 -10.84
N VAL A 80 9.10 -32.48 -9.98
CA VAL A 80 9.78 -31.20 -10.11
C VAL A 80 11.02 -31.37 -10.99
N LYS A 81 11.04 -30.65 -12.12
CA LYS A 81 12.20 -30.47 -12.98
C LYS A 81 12.23 -29.03 -13.47
N SER A 82 13.36 -28.37 -13.34
CA SER A 82 13.49 -26.94 -13.62
C SER A 82 14.88 -26.57 -14.13
N SER A 83 15.16 -25.27 -14.25
CA SER A 83 16.49 -24.77 -14.55
C SER A 83 17.50 -25.11 -13.44
N ARG A 84 17.06 -25.29 -12.17
CA ARG A 84 17.94 -25.52 -11.02
C ARG A 84 17.80 -26.92 -10.37
N ILE A 85 16.62 -27.53 -10.40
CA ILE A 85 16.35 -28.84 -9.77
C ILE A 85 16.18 -29.91 -10.85
N GLU A 86 16.95 -30.99 -10.76
CA GLU A 86 16.88 -32.15 -11.65
C GLU A 86 15.70 -33.07 -11.32
N SER A 87 15.48 -33.32 -10.04
CA SER A 87 14.41 -34.20 -9.56
C SER A 87 14.13 -34.03 -8.07
N ILE A 88 12.91 -34.36 -7.66
CA ILE A 88 12.55 -34.56 -6.25
C ILE A 88 11.90 -35.94 -6.09
N SER A 89 12.35 -36.69 -5.10
CA SER A 89 11.81 -38.01 -4.76
C SER A 89 11.47 -38.14 -3.28
N TYR A 90 10.50 -39.00 -2.98
CA TYR A 90 9.95 -39.21 -1.65
C TYR A 90 9.98 -40.68 -1.29
N ALA A 91 10.49 -41.02 -0.10
CA ALA A 91 10.54 -42.39 0.40
C ALA A 91 10.13 -42.44 1.88
N SER A 92 9.19 -43.32 2.21
CA SER A 92 8.74 -43.55 3.59
C SER A 92 9.38 -44.83 4.14
N LYS A 93 10.22 -44.72 5.19
CA LYS A 93 10.92 -45.86 5.80
C LYS A 93 11.00 -45.71 7.31
N GLY A 94 10.57 -46.73 8.06
CA GLY A 94 10.78 -46.79 9.52
C GLY A 94 10.15 -45.64 10.31
N GLY A 95 9.06 -45.04 9.83
CA GLY A 95 8.44 -43.87 10.45
C GLY A 95 9.05 -42.52 10.05
N HIS A 96 9.98 -42.52 9.09
CA HIS A 96 10.56 -41.33 8.50
C HIS A 96 10.03 -41.10 7.08
N LEU A 97 9.82 -39.84 6.72
CA LEU A 97 9.60 -39.39 5.35
C LEU A 97 10.88 -38.73 4.84
N ILE A 98 11.54 -39.35 3.89
CA ILE A 98 12.78 -38.88 3.29
C ILE A 98 12.45 -38.19 1.98
N VAL A 99 12.80 -36.91 1.87
CA VAL A 99 12.72 -36.14 0.64
C VAL A 99 14.12 -35.92 0.11
N THR A 100 14.36 -36.34 -1.13
CA THR A 100 15.65 -36.18 -1.79
C THR A 100 15.47 -35.27 -3.01
N MET A 101 16.19 -34.15 -3.02
CA MET A 101 16.22 -33.18 -4.10
C MET A 101 17.59 -33.23 -4.78
N ARG A 102 17.59 -33.54 -6.08
CA ARG A 102 18.80 -33.51 -6.90
C ARG A 102 18.91 -32.15 -7.59
N LEU A 103 19.95 -31.40 -7.29
CA LEU A 103 20.25 -30.08 -7.82
C LEU A 103 21.18 -30.20 -9.05
N LYS A 104 21.04 -29.26 -9.99
CA LYS A 104 22.06 -29.08 -11.04
C LYS A 104 23.37 -28.54 -10.44
N ALA A 105 24.45 -28.67 -11.19
CA ALA A 105 25.77 -28.21 -10.75
C ALA A 105 25.80 -26.68 -10.55
N GLY A 106 26.56 -26.22 -9.55
CA GLY A 106 26.79 -24.78 -9.27
C GLY A 106 25.68 -24.09 -8.48
N LEU A 107 24.86 -24.86 -7.75
CA LEU A 107 23.76 -24.34 -6.96
C LEU A 107 24.02 -24.48 -5.46
N ALA A 108 23.36 -23.64 -4.68
CA ALA A 108 23.23 -23.71 -3.24
C ALA A 108 21.76 -23.77 -2.85
N TYR A 109 21.49 -24.04 -1.58
CA TYR A 109 20.15 -24.00 -1.04
C TYR A 109 20.11 -23.24 0.28
N ASP A 110 18.97 -22.60 0.56
CA ASP A 110 18.62 -22.08 1.87
C ASP A 110 17.35 -22.77 2.37
N LEU A 111 17.31 -23.06 3.68
CA LEU A 111 16.21 -23.77 4.32
C LEU A 111 15.53 -22.90 5.36
N HIS A 112 14.22 -22.79 5.25
CA HIS A 112 13.42 -21.91 6.09
C HIS A 112 12.18 -22.61 6.63
N THR A 113 11.64 -22.08 7.73
CA THR A 113 10.38 -22.56 8.33
C THR A 113 9.44 -21.40 8.59
N LEU A 114 8.16 -21.58 8.27
CA LEU A 114 7.08 -20.63 8.59
C LEU A 114 6.10 -21.24 9.58
N LYS A 115 5.49 -20.38 10.39
CA LYS A 115 4.39 -20.74 11.29
C LYS A 115 3.10 -20.08 10.76
N ASN A 116 1.98 -20.79 10.82
CA ASN A 116 0.63 -20.35 10.45
C ASN A 116 0.40 -20.06 8.94
N PRO A 117 0.18 -21.08 8.09
CA PRO A 117 0.27 -22.52 8.39
C PRO A 117 1.73 -22.97 8.50
N VAL A 118 1.97 -24.13 9.10
CA VAL A 118 3.34 -24.63 9.27
C VAL A 118 3.91 -25.07 7.94
N ARG A 119 5.07 -24.51 7.60
CA ARG A 119 5.79 -24.82 6.36
C ARG A 119 7.26 -25.00 6.64
N LEU A 120 7.87 -25.89 5.88
CA LEU A 120 9.31 -25.89 5.65
C LEU A 120 9.52 -25.66 4.16
N PHE A 121 10.44 -24.79 3.75
CA PHE A 121 10.70 -24.56 2.33
C PHE A 121 12.19 -24.45 2.05
N VAL A 122 12.55 -24.88 0.84
CA VAL A 122 13.91 -24.89 0.29
C VAL A 122 13.95 -23.94 -0.88
N ASP A 123 14.84 -22.95 -0.82
CA ASP A 123 15.19 -22.14 -1.97
C ASP A 123 16.46 -22.66 -2.59
N VAL A 124 16.47 -22.87 -3.91
CA VAL A 124 17.64 -23.32 -4.67
C VAL A 124 18.05 -22.23 -5.62
N MET A 125 19.30 -21.80 -5.54
CA MET A 125 19.84 -20.63 -6.25
C MET A 125 21.31 -20.83 -6.64
N PRO A 126 21.90 -19.99 -7.50
CA PRO A 126 23.34 -20.06 -7.78
C PRO A 126 24.19 -19.96 -6.51
N SER A 127 25.29 -20.72 -6.42
CA SER A 127 26.09 -20.82 -5.17
C SER A 127 26.69 -19.51 -4.64
N GLY A 128 26.68 -18.43 -5.43
CA GLY A 128 27.12 -17.09 -5.01
C GLY A 128 26.02 -16.20 -4.40
N ALA A 129 24.76 -16.67 -4.36
CA ALA A 129 23.59 -15.89 -3.92
C ALA A 129 22.97 -16.40 -2.59
N ALA A 130 23.41 -17.55 -2.07
CA ALA A 130 22.89 -18.11 -0.82
C ALA A 130 23.59 -17.53 0.42
N GLU A 131 22.83 -17.14 1.42
CA GLU A 131 23.35 -16.71 2.73
C GLU A 131 23.56 -17.94 3.63
N PHE A 132 24.77 -18.54 3.60
CA PHE A 132 25.08 -19.67 4.47
C PHE A 132 24.97 -19.31 5.97
N GLN A 133 23.85 -19.69 6.62
CA GLN A 133 23.78 -19.75 8.07
C GLN A 133 24.41 -21.05 8.60
N THR A 134 25.74 -21.07 8.78
CA THR A 134 26.36 -22.03 9.69
C THR A 134 26.23 -21.51 11.12
N LYS A 135 25.24 -22.01 11.88
CA LYS A 135 25.27 -21.88 13.35
C LYS A 135 26.24 -22.91 13.92
N THR A 136 27.33 -22.44 14.55
CA THR A 136 28.01 -23.16 15.65
C THR A 136 28.54 -22.13 16.65
N PRO A 137 28.51 -22.38 17.98
CA PRO A 137 28.65 -21.34 18.99
C PRO A 137 30.11 -20.97 19.31
N THR A 138 30.26 -19.74 19.82
CA THR A 138 31.35 -19.17 20.65
C THR A 138 32.67 -18.74 19.99
N GLY A 139 33.06 -17.46 20.23
CA GLY A 139 34.43 -17.12 20.63
C GLY A 139 35.28 -16.21 19.72
N SER A 140 35.27 -14.91 20.02
CA SER A 140 36.36 -13.90 19.94
C SER A 140 37.08 -13.55 18.62
N ASP A 141 36.98 -12.26 18.29
CA ASP A 141 38.01 -11.33 17.78
C ASP A 141 39.07 -11.80 16.78
N ARG A 142 39.05 -11.20 15.58
CA ARG A 142 40.11 -10.26 15.11
C ARG A 142 39.81 -9.64 13.73
N LYS A 143 40.30 -8.40 13.59
CA LYS A 143 40.34 -7.49 12.44
C LYS A 143 40.91 -8.11 11.14
N GLY A 144 40.45 -7.64 9.98
CA GLY A 144 41.24 -7.72 8.74
C GLY A 144 40.53 -7.42 7.41
N GLN A 145 40.63 -6.16 6.98
CA GLN A 145 40.85 -5.68 5.60
C GLN A 145 39.88 -5.93 4.43
N THR A 146 39.59 -4.80 3.78
CA THR A 146 38.95 -4.55 2.50
C THR A 146 39.76 -5.03 1.29
N THR A 147 39.06 -5.57 0.28
CA THR A 147 39.43 -5.40 -1.13
C THR A 147 38.19 -5.31 -2.03
N LYS A 148 38.25 -4.32 -2.92
CA LYS A 148 37.30 -3.87 -3.93
C LYS A 148 37.43 -4.75 -5.17
N LEU A 149 36.33 -5.15 -5.81
CA LEU A 149 36.34 -5.66 -7.18
C LEU A 149 35.11 -5.16 -7.95
N ALA A 150 35.36 -4.98 -9.25
CA ALA A 150 34.72 -4.02 -10.13
C ALA A 150 33.43 -4.51 -10.78
N ALA A 151 32.72 -3.53 -11.34
CA ALA A 151 31.49 -3.66 -12.12
C ALA A 151 31.61 -4.64 -13.30
N GLY A 152 30.55 -5.41 -13.50
CA GLY A 152 30.27 -6.15 -14.72
C GLY A 152 28.84 -5.87 -15.17
N THR A 153 28.71 -5.19 -16.30
CA THR A 153 27.48 -4.99 -17.09
C THR A 153 26.92 -6.33 -17.58
N GLY A 154 25.62 -6.56 -17.45
CA GLY A 154 24.98 -7.79 -17.94
C GLY A 154 23.45 -7.72 -17.98
N THR A 155 22.93 -7.14 -19.07
CA THR A 155 21.74 -7.52 -19.87
C THR A 155 20.44 -7.97 -19.20
N ALA A 156 19.37 -7.26 -19.57
CA ALA A 156 17.95 -7.52 -19.38
C ALA A 156 17.55 -9.00 -19.48
N GLY A 157 16.86 -9.49 -18.43
CA GLY A 157 16.21 -10.79 -18.40
C GLY A 157 14.82 -10.74 -19.04
N ALA A 158 14.57 -11.68 -19.96
CA ALA A 158 13.36 -11.79 -20.75
C ALA A 158 12.11 -12.08 -19.92
N SER A 159 11.01 -11.40 -20.27
CA SER A 159 9.67 -11.58 -19.71
C SER A 159 9.03 -12.87 -20.20
N THR A 160 8.40 -13.61 -19.28
CA THR A 160 7.59 -14.80 -19.60
C THR A 160 6.10 -14.45 -19.49
N SER A 161 5.36 -14.68 -20.57
CA SER A 161 3.91 -14.57 -20.63
C SER A 161 3.23 -15.65 -19.76
N GLY A 162 2.58 -15.24 -18.67
CA GLY A 162 1.81 -16.15 -17.80
C GLY A 162 0.63 -15.44 -17.16
N GLN A 163 -0.50 -16.14 -17.00
CA GLN A 163 -1.70 -15.64 -16.33
C GLN A 163 -1.44 -15.33 -14.83
N ALA A 164 -2.09 -14.27 -14.35
CA ALA A 164 -1.92 -13.59 -13.04
C ALA A 164 -2.04 -14.46 -11.77
N GLY A 165 -2.43 -15.74 -11.87
CA GLY A 165 -2.59 -16.64 -10.72
C GLY A 165 -1.31 -17.37 -10.26
N THR A 166 -0.27 -17.40 -11.09
CA THR A 166 0.90 -18.32 -10.93
C THR A 166 2.25 -17.62 -10.83
N ILE A 167 2.26 -16.29 -10.73
CA ILE A 167 3.48 -15.49 -10.74
C ILE A 167 4.10 -15.48 -9.33
N ASP A 168 5.41 -15.74 -9.24
CA ASP A 168 6.28 -15.28 -8.17
C ASP A 168 7.49 -14.61 -8.85
N GLY A 169 7.54 -13.29 -8.72
CA GLY A 169 8.32 -12.39 -9.55
C GLY A 169 7.46 -11.25 -10.15
N ASP A 170 8.02 -10.61 -11.17
CA ASP A 170 7.43 -9.47 -11.87
C ASP A 170 6.93 -9.87 -13.25
N TYR A 171 5.67 -9.57 -13.56
CA TYR A 171 5.11 -9.65 -14.89
C TYR A 171 4.84 -8.25 -15.43
N ILE A 172 5.42 -7.97 -16.60
CA ILE A 172 5.40 -6.66 -17.22
C ILE A 172 4.51 -6.71 -18.46
N GLU A 173 3.58 -5.77 -18.55
CA GLU A 173 2.67 -5.59 -19.66
C GLU A 173 2.72 -4.14 -20.15
N ASP A 174 3.01 -3.94 -21.43
CA ASP A 174 2.82 -2.65 -22.08
C ASP A 174 1.33 -2.49 -22.44
N VAL A 175 0.58 -1.84 -21.55
CA VAL A 175 -0.88 -1.65 -21.67
C VAL A 175 -1.21 -0.78 -22.88
N ALA A 176 -0.41 0.27 -23.09
CA ALA A 176 -0.54 1.22 -24.19
C ALA A 176 0.80 1.95 -24.38
N PRO A 177 1.01 2.68 -25.50
CA PRO A 177 2.25 3.41 -25.71
C PRO A 177 2.58 4.36 -24.55
N GLY A 178 3.69 4.09 -23.84
CA GLY A 178 4.11 4.87 -22.68
C GLY A 178 3.28 4.64 -21.42
N LEU A 179 2.59 3.50 -21.32
CA LEU A 179 1.92 3.04 -20.10
C LEU A 179 2.29 1.56 -19.86
N THR A 180 3.11 1.33 -18.85
CA THR A 180 3.59 -0.01 -18.50
C THR A 180 2.97 -0.42 -17.17
N LYS A 181 2.48 -1.66 -17.08
CA LYS A 181 1.93 -2.26 -15.87
C LYS A 181 2.83 -3.39 -15.40
N HIS A 182 3.13 -3.37 -14.11
CA HIS A 182 3.76 -4.46 -13.38
C HIS A 182 2.70 -5.19 -12.56
N THR A 183 2.72 -6.51 -12.60
CA THR A 183 2.05 -7.38 -11.64
C THR A 183 3.13 -8.14 -10.89
N TYR A 184 3.36 -7.73 -9.64
CA TYR A 184 4.44 -8.24 -8.82
C TYR A 184 3.89 -9.05 -7.67
N VAL A 185 4.27 -10.33 -7.62
CA VAL A 185 3.80 -11.26 -6.61
C VAL A 185 5.01 -11.93 -5.98
N TYR A 186 5.05 -12.04 -4.66
CA TYR A 186 6.13 -12.74 -3.96
C TYR A 186 5.67 -13.27 -2.59
N TRP A 187 6.51 -14.10 -1.96
CA TRP A 187 6.25 -14.67 -0.64
C TRP A 187 7.30 -14.21 0.35
N ASP A 188 6.86 -13.63 1.46
CA ASP A 188 7.71 -13.34 2.63
C ASP A 188 7.28 -14.19 3.84
N ASP A 189 7.91 -13.93 4.98
CA ASP A 189 7.68 -14.67 6.23
C ASP A 189 6.24 -14.59 6.75
N TYR A 190 5.46 -13.62 6.27
CA TYR A 190 4.06 -13.40 6.67
C TYR A 190 3.08 -14.00 5.68
N GLY A 191 3.46 -14.16 4.41
CA GLY A 191 2.66 -14.84 3.41
C GLY A 191 2.85 -14.30 2.00
N LYS A 192 1.87 -14.59 1.14
CA LYS A 192 1.85 -14.08 -0.24
C LYS A 192 1.60 -12.57 -0.21
N VAL A 193 2.28 -11.82 -1.06
CA VAL A 193 2.07 -10.40 -1.34
C VAL A 193 1.79 -10.26 -2.83
N SER A 194 0.72 -9.55 -3.19
CA SER A 194 0.37 -9.24 -4.58
C SER A 194 0.25 -7.73 -4.74
N ALA A 195 1.03 -7.15 -5.64
CA ALA A 195 1.12 -5.71 -5.90
C ALA A 195 1.06 -5.43 -7.40
N TRP A 196 0.55 -4.25 -7.74
CA TRP A 196 0.47 -3.76 -9.10
C TRP A 196 1.02 -2.35 -9.17
N LEU A 197 1.79 -2.04 -10.22
CA LEU A 197 2.38 -0.73 -10.42
C LEU A 197 2.15 -0.29 -11.87
N ILE A 198 1.85 0.98 -12.06
CA ILE A 198 1.66 1.63 -13.35
C ILE A 198 2.70 2.72 -13.51
N GLU A 199 3.49 2.63 -14.57
CA GLU A 199 4.45 3.65 -14.97
C GLU A 199 3.98 4.35 -16.25
N ALA A 200 3.68 5.65 -16.15
CA ALA A 200 3.15 6.45 -17.25
C ALA A 200 4.12 7.55 -17.69
N ASP A 201 4.27 7.69 -19.00
CA ASP A 201 5.07 8.72 -19.64
C ASP A 201 4.32 10.07 -19.57
N PRO A 202 4.85 11.10 -18.87
CA PRO A 202 4.19 12.39 -18.77
C PRO A 202 4.08 13.12 -20.11
N SER A 203 4.83 12.73 -21.15
CA SER A 203 4.67 13.27 -22.50
C SER A 203 3.42 12.74 -23.21
N LYS A 204 2.87 11.60 -22.76
CA LYS A 204 1.71 10.94 -23.37
C LYS A 204 0.46 10.92 -22.51
N TYR A 205 0.60 11.13 -21.20
CA TYR A 205 -0.51 11.10 -20.25
C TYR A 205 -0.53 12.36 -19.39
N ASP A 206 -1.73 12.89 -19.15
CA ASP A 206 -2.02 13.78 -18.05
C ASP A 206 -2.37 12.97 -16.81
N LEU A 207 -1.74 13.26 -15.68
CA LEU A 207 -2.20 12.77 -14.38
C LEU A 207 -3.17 13.78 -13.77
N ARG A 208 -4.44 13.39 -13.63
CA ARG A 208 -5.52 14.27 -13.17
C ARG A 208 -6.09 13.78 -11.85
N LEU A 209 -6.20 14.66 -10.87
CA LEU A 209 -7.04 14.42 -9.70
C LEU A 209 -8.51 14.67 -10.06
N VAL A 210 -9.38 13.70 -9.78
CA VAL A 210 -10.79 13.75 -10.17
C VAL A 210 -11.67 13.41 -8.97
N LEU A 211 -12.53 14.36 -8.58
CA LEU A 211 -13.53 14.16 -7.52
C LEU A 211 -14.59 13.15 -7.96
N ALA A 212 -15.04 12.33 -7.01
CA ALA A 212 -16.19 11.46 -7.16
C ALA A 212 -17.43 12.26 -7.57
N LYS A 213 -18.15 11.80 -8.60
CA LYS A 213 -19.33 12.48 -9.18
C LYS A 213 -19.09 13.95 -9.56
N GLY A 214 -17.83 14.39 -9.65
CA GLY A 214 -17.46 15.78 -9.94
C GLY A 214 -17.75 16.77 -8.80
N LYS A 215 -17.90 16.30 -7.55
CA LYS A 215 -18.18 17.15 -6.40
C LYS A 215 -17.60 16.60 -5.08
N VAL A 216 -17.56 17.45 -4.06
CA VAL A 216 -17.24 17.10 -2.67
C VAL A 216 -18.35 17.68 -1.76
N PRO A 217 -18.93 16.95 -0.81
CA PRO A 217 -18.77 15.53 -0.59
C PRO A 217 -19.32 14.70 -1.75
N GLY A 218 -18.56 13.69 -2.13
CA GLY A 218 -18.89 12.76 -3.21
C GLY A 218 -18.33 11.38 -2.92
N ARG A 219 -19.02 10.33 -3.37
CA ARG A 219 -18.50 8.95 -3.33
C ARG A 219 -18.86 8.21 -4.61
N GLU A 220 -17.85 7.59 -5.23
CA GLU A 220 -17.92 6.85 -6.50
C GLU A 220 -16.81 5.79 -6.51
N THR A 221 -17.01 4.67 -7.20
CA THR A 221 -15.94 3.66 -7.37
C THR A 221 -14.80 4.23 -8.23
N VAL A 222 -13.58 3.72 -8.09
CA VAL A 222 -12.45 4.17 -8.92
C VAL A 222 -12.74 3.90 -10.39
N SER A 223 -13.38 2.77 -10.71
CA SER A 223 -13.84 2.46 -12.07
C SER A 223 -14.80 3.50 -12.64
N GLY A 224 -15.77 3.97 -11.84
CA GLY A 224 -16.71 5.01 -12.25
C GLY A 224 -16.03 6.36 -12.50
N ILE A 225 -15.14 6.77 -11.59
CA ILE A 225 -14.38 8.02 -11.72
C ILE A 225 -13.50 7.97 -12.99
N ALA A 226 -12.76 6.87 -13.19
CA ALA A 226 -11.89 6.67 -14.34
C ALA A 226 -12.68 6.72 -15.66
N ALA A 227 -13.81 6.01 -15.73
CA ALA A 227 -14.66 5.99 -16.91
C ALA A 227 -15.19 7.40 -17.26
N ARG A 228 -15.69 8.14 -16.26
CA ARG A 228 -16.18 9.51 -16.45
C ARG A 228 -15.09 10.49 -16.89
N ALA A 229 -13.87 10.29 -16.39
CA ALA A 229 -12.71 11.11 -16.75
C ALA A 229 -12.08 10.73 -18.12
N GLY A 230 -12.48 9.61 -18.72
CA GLY A 230 -11.83 9.07 -19.92
C GLY A 230 -10.41 8.56 -19.66
N GLY A 231 -10.17 8.02 -18.46
CA GLY A 231 -8.87 7.51 -18.04
C GLY A 231 -8.53 6.12 -18.58
N THR A 232 -7.25 5.90 -18.88
CA THR A 232 -6.70 4.57 -19.22
C THR A 232 -6.35 3.78 -17.97
N ALA A 233 -5.86 4.46 -16.93
CA ALA A 233 -5.59 3.84 -15.64
C ALA A 233 -5.92 4.80 -14.49
N ALA A 234 -6.29 4.29 -13.32
CA ALA A 234 -6.59 5.10 -12.16
C ALA A 234 -6.37 4.35 -10.84
N VAL A 235 -6.05 5.10 -9.78
CA VAL A 235 -6.05 4.60 -8.40
C VAL A 235 -6.85 5.54 -7.51
N ASN A 236 -7.36 5.04 -6.39
CA ASN A 236 -7.93 5.90 -5.34
C ASN A 236 -6.89 6.90 -4.81
N ALA A 237 -7.33 8.04 -4.28
CA ALA A 237 -6.43 9.11 -3.85
C ALA A 237 -6.54 9.46 -2.35
N SER A 238 -7.33 10.46 -2.00
CA SER A 238 -7.29 11.13 -0.71
C SER A 238 -7.98 10.32 0.39
N TYR A 239 -7.62 10.58 1.65
CA TYR A 239 -8.46 10.20 2.79
C TYR A 239 -9.78 10.97 2.71
N PHE A 240 -10.87 10.35 3.16
CA PHE A 240 -12.20 10.95 3.11
C PHE A 240 -13.07 10.55 4.30
N ALA A 241 -14.01 11.43 4.67
CA ALA A 241 -15.02 11.15 5.67
C ALA A 241 -16.13 10.24 5.09
N SER A 242 -16.95 9.62 5.94
CA SER A 242 -18.04 8.75 5.47
C SER A 242 -19.06 9.45 4.57
N SER A 243 -19.23 10.77 4.76
CA SER A 243 -19.98 11.70 3.90
C SER A 243 -19.43 11.80 2.49
N GLY A 244 -18.11 11.66 2.32
CA GLY A 244 -17.38 11.92 1.07
C GLY A 244 -16.57 13.21 1.09
N ASP A 245 -16.49 13.92 2.21
CA ASP A 245 -15.59 15.08 2.36
C ASP A 245 -14.14 14.64 2.28
N ILE A 246 -13.29 15.42 1.61
CA ILE A 246 -11.87 15.14 1.49
C ILE A 246 -11.13 15.61 2.75
N LEU A 247 -10.29 14.74 3.32
CA LEU A 247 -9.56 14.98 4.57
C LEU A 247 -8.09 15.31 4.30
N GLY A 248 -7.85 16.34 3.51
CA GLY A 248 -6.51 16.78 3.10
C GLY A 248 -6.55 18.09 2.33
N VAL A 249 -5.45 18.84 2.33
CA VAL A 249 -5.30 20.02 1.47
C VAL A 249 -5.35 19.55 0.02
N THR A 250 -6.40 19.94 -0.69
CA THR A 250 -6.71 19.40 -2.01
C THR A 250 -6.98 20.53 -2.98
N ARG A 251 -6.28 20.51 -4.11
CA ARG A 251 -6.40 21.53 -5.15
C ARG A 251 -6.53 20.88 -6.53
N ILE A 252 -7.47 21.35 -7.34
CA ILE A 252 -7.74 20.86 -8.69
C ILE A 252 -7.82 22.06 -9.62
N ASN A 253 -6.97 22.11 -10.65
CA ASN A 253 -6.89 23.21 -11.61
C ASN A 253 -6.78 24.60 -10.94
N GLY A 254 -6.05 24.69 -9.83
CA GLY A 254 -5.87 25.92 -9.07
C GLY A 254 -7.01 26.27 -8.11
N GLN A 255 -8.11 25.51 -8.09
CA GLN A 255 -9.21 25.67 -7.14
C GLN A 255 -9.03 24.73 -5.94
N THR A 256 -9.10 25.27 -4.73
CA THR A 256 -9.10 24.49 -3.48
C THR A 256 -10.44 23.80 -3.33
N VAL A 257 -10.43 22.50 -3.05
CA VAL A 257 -11.64 21.65 -2.94
C VAL A 257 -11.66 20.81 -1.67
N GLY A 258 -10.80 21.14 -0.72
CA GLY A 258 -10.65 20.43 0.53
C GLY A 258 -9.45 20.94 1.31
N THR A 259 -9.56 20.92 2.63
CA THR A 259 -8.50 21.37 3.54
C THR A 259 -8.41 20.44 4.74
N THR A 260 -7.33 20.56 5.49
CA THR A 260 -7.18 19.95 6.80
C THR A 260 -6.34 20.85 7.68
N TYR A 261 -6.50 20.71 9.00
CA TYR A 261 -5.69 21.43 9.99
C TYR A 261 -4.30 20.79 10.19
N TYR A 262 -4.07 19.59 9.67
CA TYR A 262 -2.77 18.93 9.74
C TYR A 262 -1.83 19.40 8.62
N THR A 263 -0.58 19.66 8.96
CA THR A 263 0.49 19.73 7.97
C THR A 263 0.90 18.31 7.61
N ARG A 264 0.70 17.90 6.35
CA ARG A 264 0.95 16.52 5.89
C ARG A 264 1.65 16.48 4.55
N SER A 265 2.29 15.35 4.27
CA SER A 265 2.86 15.02 2.98
C SER A 265 1.81 15.12 1.88
N ALA A 266 2.23 15.71 0.77
CA ALA A 266 1.43 15.89 -0.42
C ALA A 266 2.22 15.52 -1.66
N PHE A 267 1.45 15.11 -2.67
CA PHE A 267 1.86 15.11 -4.06
C PHE A 267 1.17 16.28 -4.75
N GLY A 268 1.85 16.95 -5.68
CA GLY A 268 1.21 17.98 -6.49
C GLY A 268 1.84 18.12 -7.87
N LEU A 269 1.19 18.96 -8.68
CA LEU A 269 1.66 19.32 -10.02
C LEU A 269 1.59 20.83 -10.18
N ARG A 270 2.65 21.41 -10.74
CA ARG A 270 2.63 22.76 -11.31
C ARG A 270 1.92 22.75 -12.66
N ALA A 271 1.58 23.93 -13.17
CA ALA A 271 0.89 24.08 -14.45
C ALA A 271 1.68 23.49 -15.64
N ASP A 272 3.01 23.43 -15.54
CA ASP A 272 3.90 22.82 -16.54
C ASP A 272 4.04 21.29 -16.40
N GLY A 273 3.35 20.69 -15.43
CA GLY A 273 3.41 19.25 -15.14
C GLY A 273 4.55 18.84 -14.20
N THR A 274 5.34 19.80 -13.69
CA THR A 274 6.42 19.51 -12.74
C THR A 274 5.85 18.89 -11.44
N PRO A 275 6.28 17.69 -11.06
CA PRO A 275 5.81 17.03 -9.84
C PRO A 275 6.43 17.66 -8.60
N LEU A 276 5.61 17.80 -7.56
CA LEU A 276 5.98 18.32 -6.25
C LEU A 276 5.73 17.27 -5.17
N PHE A 277 6.68 17.18 -4.24
CA PHE A 277 6.56 16.37 -3.03
C PHE A 277 7.10 17.16 -1.85
N GLY A 278 6.42 17.06 -0.71
CA GLY A 278 6.76 17.76 0.53
C GLY A 278 5.56 17.80 1.46
N THR A 279 5.67 18.48 2.60
CA THR A 279 4.51 18.75 3.44
C THR A 279 3.80 20.02 3.01
N VAL A 280 2.47 20.04 3.09
CA VAL A 280 1.63 21.19 2.77
C VAL A 280 0.74 21.53 3.97
N SER A 281 0.51 22.82 4.15
CA SER A 281 -0.49 23.40 5.06
C SER A 281 -1.35 24.38 4.29
N TYR A 282 -2.52 24.71 4.82
CA TYR A 282 -3.38 25.76 4.30
C TYR A 282 -3.57 26.83 5.38
N ASP A 283 -3.28 28.08 5.03
CA ASP A 283 -3.62 29.26 5.83
C ASP A 283 -4.43 30.22 4.95
N GLY A 284 -5.68 30.44 5.33
CA GLY A 284 -6.61 31.26 4.56
C GLY A 284 -7.23 32.33 5.43
N SER A 285 -7.61 33.46 4.81
CA SER A 285 -8.39 34.50 5.48
C SER A 285 -9.38 35.17 4.53
N VAL A 286 -10.46 35.67 5.12
CA VAL A 286 -11.44 36.52 4.42
C VAL A 286 -11.51 37.87 5.13
N THR A 287 -11.40 38.93 4.34
CA THR A 287 -11.62 40.31 4.77
C THR A 287 -12.88 40.87 4.12
N MET A 288 -13.85 41.29 4.93
CA MET A 288 -15.07 41.98 4.50
C MET A 288 -15.59 42.91 5.61
N GLY A 289 -16.20 44.04 5.23
CA GLY A 289 -16.67 45.05 6.21
C GLY A 289 -15.55 45.64 7.10
N GLY A 290 -14.30 45.60 6.63
CA GLY A 290 -13.12 46.03 7.42
C GLY A 290 -12.67 45.03 8.49
N VAL A 291 -13.30 43.86 8.60
CA VAL A 291 -12.95 42.79 9.53
C VAL A 291 -12.26 41.66 8.77
N THR A 292 -11.25 41.04 9.37
CA THR A 292 -10.57 39.86 8.82
C THR A 292 -10.77 38.67 9.75
N GLN A 293 -11.13 37.52 9.20
CA GLN A 293 -11.29 36.26 9.93
C GLN A 293 -10.54 35.13 9.21
N PRO A 294 -9.93 34.19 9.96
CA PRO A 294 -9.28 33.03 9.38
C PRO A 294 -10.31 32.08 8.75
N VAL A 295 -9.91 31.39 7.68
CA VAL A 295 -10.70 30.34 7.04
C VAL A 295 -10.48 29.04 7.80
N GLY A 296 -11.57 28.47 8.35
CA GLY A 296 -11.56 27.18 9.02
C GLY A 296 -11.52 25.99 8.06
N GLY A 297 -11.99 26.17 6.82
CA GLY A 297 -11.86 25.18 5.76
C GLY A 297 -12.51 25.60 4.44
N VAL A 298 -12.32 24.75 3.42
CA VAL A 298 -12.92 24.92 2.10
C VAL A 298 -13.67 23.64 1.73
N ASP A 299 -14.91 23.80 1.25
CA ASP A 299 -15.78 22.72 0.76
C ASP A 299 -15.92 21.55 1.75
N CYS A 300 -16.08 21.86 3.03
CA CYS A 300 -16.28 20.90 4.11
C CYS A 300 -17.43 21.34 5.02
N GLU A 301 -17.85 20.48 5.95
CA GLU A 301 -18.88 20.83 6.93
C GLU A 301 -18.51 22.08 7.76
N ARG A 302 -19.47 22.99 7.95
CA ARG A 302 -19.32 24.19 8.79
C ARG A 302 -19.47 23.84 10.28
N GLY A 303 -18.36 23.88 11.00
CA GLY A 303 -18.32 23.75 12.46
C GLY A 303 -18.75 25.02 13.21
N ALA A 304 -18.89 24.90 14.53
CA ALA A 304 -19.13 26.05 15.41
C ALA A 304 -17.97 27.06 15.33
N ASP A 305 -18.29 28.35 15.49
CA ASP A 305 -17.31 29.47 15.52
C ASP A 305 -16.35 29.49 14.32
N SER A 306 -16.78 29.00 13.16
CA SER A 306 -15.92 28.82 11.98
C SER A 306 -16.36 29.65 10.78
N LEU A 307 -15.41 29.86 9.85
CA LEU A 307 -15.63 30.37 8.50
C LEU A 307 -15.29 29.27 7.50
N ILE A 308 -16.24 28.87 6.66
CA ILE A 308 -16.02 27.97 5.54
C ILE A 308 -16.23 28.71 4.22
N ILE A 309 -15.36 28.44 3.24
CA ILE A 309 -15.57 28.87 1.86
C ILE A 309 -16.18 27.71 1.09
N TYR A 310 -17.33 27.95 0.46
CA TYR A 310 -17.95 26.99 -0.47
C TYR A 310 -17.83 27.48 -1.89
N ASN A 311 -17.28 26.66 -2.77
CA ASN A 311 -17.25 26.89 -4.20
C ASN A 311 -18.03 25.80 -4.96
N ARG A 312 -18.03 25.87 -6.30
CA ARG A 312 -18.87 25.01 -7.13
C ARG A 312 -18.51 23.52 -7.10
N ALA A 313 -17.32 23.18 -6.59
CA ALA A 313 -16.97 21.80 -6.29
C ALA A 313 -17.83 21.22 -5.16
N TYR A 314 -18.36 22.06 -4.25
CA TYR A 314 -19.23 21.57 -3.18
C TYR A 314 -20.59 21.07 -3.71
N GLY A 315 -21.18 21.91 -4.57
CA GLY A 315 -22.48 21.66 -5.14
C GLY A 315 -23.14 22.95 -5.64
N THR A 316 -24.46 22.91 -5.80
CA THR A 316 -25.25 24.09 -6.16
C THR A 316 -25.62 24.96 -4.96
N HIS A 317 -25.49 24.43 -3.75
CA HIS A 317 -25.97 24.99 -2.49
C HIS A 317 -24.99 24.64 -1.37
N THR A 318 -24.96 25.43 -0.29
CA THR A 318 -24.08 25.16 0.86
C THR A 318 -24.60 24.08 1.78
N ASP A 319 -25.91 23.75 1.73
CA ASP A 319 -26.56 22.76 2.58
C ASP A 319 -26.36 23.02 4.10
N THR A 320 -26.10 24.27 4.48
CA THR A 320 -25.80 24.64 5.87
C THR A 320 -27.05 24.79 6.73
N ASN A 321 -26.90 24.51 8.03
CA ASN A 321 -27.92 24.71 9.06
C ASN A 321 -28.19 26.20 9.36
N GLU A 322 -29.25 26.47 10.13
CA GLU A 322 -29.74 27.82 10.45
C GLU A 322 -28.85 28.63 11.42
N TYR A 323 -27.81 28.04 12.00
CA TYR A 323 -27.01 28.65 13.07
C TYR A 323 -25.89 29.60 12.58
N GLY A 324 -25.89 29.93 11.30
CA GLY A 324 -24.85 30.75 10.68
C GLY A 324 -25.37 31.90 9.84
N ARG A 325 -24.54 32.31 8.88
CA ARG A 325 -24.86 33.27 7.83
C ARG A 325 -24.00 32.99 6.61
N ASP A 326 -24.60 33.10 5.44
CA ASP A 326 -23.95 32.87 4.15
C ASP A 326 -23.87 34.17 3.36
N TYR A 327 -22.66 34.58 2.99
CA TYR A 327 -22.39 35.72 2.13
C TYR A 327 -22.06 35.22 0.72
N VAL A 328 -22.92 35.47 -0.26
CA VAL A 328 -22.68 35.09 -1.66
C VAL A 328 -21.75 36.13 -2.30
N VAL A 329 -20.56 35.70 -2.70
CA VAL A 329 -19.52 36.59 -3.23
C VAL A 329 -19.33 36.37 -4.72
N ARG A 330 -19.42 37.45 -5.51
CA ARG A 330 -19.09 37.46 -6.95
C ARG A 330 -18.22 38.67 -7.27
N GLY A 331 -17.21 38.49 -8.12
CA GLY A 331 -16.33 39.59 -8.55
C GLY A 331 -15.70 40.37 -7.39
N GLY A 332 -15.39 39.70 -6.27
CA GLY A 332 -14.80 40.32 -5.08
C GLY A 332 -15.76 41.19 -4.27
N ARG A 333 -17.08 40.98 -4.38
CA ARG A 333 -18.10 41.71 -3.61
C ARG A 333 -19.20 40.81 -3.09
N VAL A 334 -19.79 41.16 -1.95
CA VAL A 334 -21.01 40.54 -1.46
C VAL A 334 -22.17 40.90 -2.39
N THR A 335 -22.91 39.90 -2.86
CA THR A 335 -24.05 40.06 -3.78
C THR A 335 -25.38 39.59 -3.19
N ASP A 336 -25.34 38.72 -2.19
CA ASP A 336 -26.50 38.26 -1.44
C ASP A 336 -26.05 37.86 -0.02
N ILE A 337 -26.96 37.97 0.95
CA ILE A 337 -26.72 37.56 2.34
C ILE A 337 -27.91 36.72 2.78
N ARG A 338 -27.65 35.51 3.25
CA ARG A 338 -28.68 34.58 3.72
C ARG A 338 -28.38 34.07 5.11
N GLN A 339 -29.42 33.64 5.81
CA GLN A 339 -29.25 32.98 7.10
C GLN A 339 -28.48 31.66 6.95
N ASN A 340 -28.80 30.87 5.93
CA ASN A 340 -28.16 29.59 5.65
C ASN A 340 -28.50 29.11 4.24
N ASP A 341 -27.93 27.98 3.83
CA ASP A 341 -28.19 27.26 2.58
C ASP A 341 -28.23 28.18 1.35
N ALA A 342 -27.17 28.97 1.16
CA ALA A 342 -27.09 29.86 0.01
C ALA A 342 -26.77 29.11 -1.29
N PRO A 343 -27.34 29.55 -2.43
CA PRO A 343 -26.94 29.04 -3.73
C PRO A 343 -25.49 29.43 -4.02
N ILE A 344 -24.68 28.45 -4.43
CA ILE A 344 -23.28 28.65 -4.78
C ILE A 344 -23.19 29.13 -6.24
N PRO A 345 -22.69 30.35 -6.49
CA PRO A 345 -22.60 30.89 -7.84
C PRO A 345 -21.60 30.12 -8.71
N GLN A 346 -21.78 30.14 -10.04
CA GLN A 346 -20.80 29.54 -10.97
C GLN A 346 -19.52 30.37 -11.07
N ASP A 347 -19.63 31.67 -10.84
CA ASP A 347 -18.61 32.70 -11.03
C ASP A 347 -18.16 33.32 -9.70
N GLY A 348 -18.23 32.56 -8.61
CA GLY A 348 -17.91 33.04 -7.27
C GLY A 348 -17.92 31.95 -6.22
N VAL A 349 -18.07 32.37 -4.96
CA VAL A 349 -18.08 31.50 -3.78
C VAL A 349 -19.14 31.95 -2.78
N VAL A 350 -19.40 31.13 -1.77
CA VAL A 350 -20.11 31.54 -0.55
C VAL A 350 -19.12 31.53 0.61
N VAL A 351 -19.07 32.65 1.33
CA VAL A 351 -18.38 32.73 2.63
C VAL A 351 -19.41 32.46 3.71
N SER A 352 -19.30 31.32 4.36
CA SER A 352 -20.28 30.81 5.30
C SER A 352 -19.71 30.84 6.72
N VAL A 353 -20.40 31.49 7.65
CA VAL A 353 -19.88 31.79 8.98
C VAL A 353 -20.82 31.33 10.08
N HIS A 354 -20.27 30.99 11.24
CA HIS A 354 -21.03 30.53 12.41
C HIS A 354 -20.54 31.24 13.69
N GLY A 355 -21.45 31.42 14.66
CA GLY A 355 -21.10 31.84 16.03
C GLY A 355 -20.34 33.16 16.09
N THR A 356 -19.24 33.18 16.81
CA THR A 356 -18.39 34.37 17.00
C THR A 356 -17.90 35.00 15.70
N VAL A 357 -17.66 34.19 14.65
CA VAL A 357 -17.29 34.68 13.31
C VAL A 357 -18.48 35.34 12.61
N ALA A 358 -19.69 34.80 12.80
CA ALA A 358 -20.92 35.42 12.27
C ALA A 358 -21.18 36.78 12.93
N ASP A 359 -20.97 36.88 14.24
CA ASP A 359 -21.06 38.15 14.98
C ASP A 359 -20.03 39.17 14.49
N ALA A 360 -18.79 38.73 14.25
CA ALA A 360 -17.73 39.60 13.74
C ALA A 360 -18.05 40.22 12.38
N PHE A 361 -18.81 39.53 11.53
CA PHE A 361 -19.25 40.04 10.24
C PHE A 361 -20.68 40.62 10.24
N ALA A 362 -21.33 40.78 11.40
CA ALA A 362 -22.73 41.15 11.48
C ALA A 362 -23.10 42.46 10.74
N GLY A 363 -22.15 43.38 10.61
CA GLY A 363 -22.29 44.67 9.91
C GLY A 363 -22.06 44.66 8.40
N VAL A 364 -21.65 43.53 7.81
CA VAL A 364 -21.39 43.42 6.36
C VAL A 364 -22.70 43.57 5.56
N GLN A 365 -22.63 44.32 4.46
CA GLN A 365 -23.76 44.63 3.58
C GLN A 365 -23.52 44.14 2.15
N VAL A 366 -24.61 43.99 1.40
CA VAL A 366 -24.53 43.75 -0.06
C VAL A 366 -23.81 44.93 -0.71
N GLY A 367 -22.84 44.62 -1.58
CA GLY A 367 -21.96 45.59 -2.24
C GLY A 367 -20.59 45.74 -1.59
N ASP A 368 -20.42 45.31 -0.34
CA ASP A 368 -19.14 45.41 0.37
C ASP A 368 -18.04 44.62 -0.36
N PRO A 369 -16.81 45.16 -0.40
CA PRO A 369 -15.67 44.46 -0.99
C PRO A 369 -15.29 43.26 -0.12
N VAL A 370 -14.90 42.17 -0.78
CA VAL A 370 -14.42 40.94 -0.17
C VAL A 370 -13.04 40.63 -0.73
N THR A 371 -12.07 40.42 0.16
CA THR A 371 -10.76 39.86 -0.19
C THR A 371 -10.64 38.47 0.41
N ILE A 372 -10.28 37.48 -0.41
CA ILE A 372 -9.99 36.12 0.02
C ILE A 372 -8.51 35.89 -0.24
N SER A 373 -7.78 35.47 0.78
CA SER A 373 -6.37 35.09 0.68
C SER A 373 -6.25 33.61 1.01
N GLU A 374 -5.53 32.87 0.17
CA GLU A 374 -5.18 31.46 0.37
C GLU A 374 -3.66 31.32 0.24
N ASP A 375 -3.00 30.87 1.32
CA ASP A 375 -1.56 30.64 1.40
C ASP A 375 -1.28 29.15 1.64
N PHE A 376 -0.45 28.58 0.78
CA PHE A 376 0.02 27.19 0.86
C PHE A 376 1.52 27.10 1.15
N GLY A 377 2.16 28.24 1.42
CA GLY A 377 3.60 28.41 1.43
C GLY A 377 4.17 28.57 0.02
N SER A 378 5.32 29.25 -0.08
CA SER A 378 5.95 29.62 -1.37
C SER A 378 6.26 28.43 -2.28
N TYR A 379 6.49 27.25 -1.71
CA TYR A 379 6.76 26.02 -2.48
C TYR A 379 5.53 25.48 -3.20
N TRP A 380 4.34 25.64 -2.63
CA TRP A 380 3.07 25.09 -3.14
C TRP A 380 2.16 26.13 -3.77
N GLN A 381 2.44 27.43 -3.61
CA GLN A 381 1.52 28.51 -4.03
C GLN A 381 1.14 28.43 -5.51
N ASP A 382 2.07 28.01 -6.37
CA ASP A 382 1.88 27.86 -7.81
C ASP A 382 1.50 26.44 -8.28
N ALA A 383 1.27 25.52 -7.34
CA ALA A 383 0.73 24.20 -7.64
C ALA A 383 -0.74 24.32 -8.08
N VAL A 384 -1.07 23.75 -9.24
CA VAL A 384 -2.44 23.67 -9.75
C VAL A 384 -3.14 22.39 -9.30
N THR A 385 -2.38 21.39 -8.92
CA THR A 385 -2.88 20.17 -8.28
C THR A 385 -2.15 19.94 -6.97
N ILE A 386 -2.91 19.65 -5.91
CA ILE A 386 -2.39 19.21 -4.62
C ILE A 386 -3.27 18.04 -4.15
N VAL A 387 -2.62 16.95 -3.75
CA VAL A 387 -3.21 15.80 -3.07
C VAL A 387 -2.51 15.69 -1.72
N GLY A 388 -3.02 16.41 -0.72
CA GLY A 388 -2.58 16.29 0.66
C GLY A 388 -3.07 14.97 1.24
N CYS A 389 -2.16 14.06 1.53
CA CYS A 389 -2.49 12.73 2.03
C CYS A 389 -1.36 12.25 2.93
N GLY A 390 -0.52 11.34 2.45
CA GLY A 390 0.68 10.90 3.15
C GLY A 390 0.50 9.58 3.92
N PRO A 391 1.54 9.17 4.67
CA PRO A 391 2.83 9.86 4.86
C PRO A 391 3.75 9.80 3.64
N ARG A 392 4.90 10.49 3.69
CA ARG A 392 6.02 10.25 2.76
C ARG A 392 6.45 8.79 2.88
N LEU A 393 6.84 8.20 1.75
CA LEU A 393 7.38 6.84 1.69
C LEU A 393 8.81 6.85 1.15
N VAL A 394 9.04 7.62 0.09
CA VAL A 394 10.32 7.65 -0.63
C VAL A 394 10.71 9.10 -0.89
N GLU A 395 11.96 9.44 -0.59
CA GLU A 395 12.54 10.75 -0.88
C GLU A 395 13.93 10.58 -1.51
N ASN A 396 14.15 11.22 -2.65
CA ASN A 396 15.42 11.17 -3.38
C ASN A 396 15.96 9.74 -3.60
N GLY A 397 15.06 8.80 -3.90
CA GLY A 397 15.33 7.39 -4.17
C GLY A 397 15.67 6.57 -2.92
N ARG A 398 15.40 7.08 -1.73
CA ARG A 398 15.64 6.42 -0.44
C ARG A 398 14.35 6.30 0.34
N ILE A 399 14.24 5.23 1.13
CA ILE A 399 13.11 5.03 2.05
C ILE A 399 13.13 6.15 3.09
N HIS A 400 12.03 6.87 3.20
CA HIS A 400 11.81 7.91 4.20
C HIS A 400 10.33 7.89 4.59
N VAL A 401 9.98 7.05 5.57
CA VAL A 401 8.60 6.88 6.04
C VAL A 401 8.35 7.84 7.19
N THR A 402 7.54 8.87 6.95
CA THR A 402 7.30 10.00 7.89
C THR A 402 6.03 9.85 8.73
N ALA A 403 5.50 8.62 8.85
CA ALA A 403 4.23 8.35 9.49
C ALA A 403 4.12 8.85 10.93
N SER A 404 5.24 8.83 11.66
CA SER A 404 5.29 9.27 13.06
C SER A 404 5.41 10.79 13.15
N GLU A 405 6.23 11.40 12.31
CA GLU A 405 6.44 12.85 12.22
C GLU A 405 5.15 13.57 11.82
N GLU A 406 4.32 12.95 10.98
CA GLU A 406 3.04 13.49 10.51
C GLU A 406 1.85 13.04 11.36
N GLU A 407 2.11 12.47 12.54
CA GLU A 407 1.10 12.10 13.54
C GLU A 407 0.01 11.14 13.00
N PHE A 408 0.36 10.26 12.07
CA PHE A 408 -0.60 9.27 11.58
C PHE A 408 -1.02 8.30 12.70
N PRO A 409 -2.33 8.00 12.80
CA PRO A 409 -2.84 7.07 13.79
C PRO A 409 -2.35 5.64 13.54
N SER A 410 -2.46 4.81 14.57
CA SER A 410 -1.86 3.46 14.58
C SER A 410 -2.45 2.52 13.53
N ASP A 411 -3.71 2.69 13.14
CA ASP A 411 -4.38 1.91 12.09
C ASP A 411 -3.77 2.13 10.70
N ILE A 412 -3.21 3.33 10.46
CA ILE A 412 -2.44 3.63 9.24
C ILE A 412 -0.98 3.22 9.44
N ARG A 413 -0.36 3.62 10.56
CA ARG A 413 1.08 3.52 10.79
C ARG A 413 1.57 2.10 11.05
N VAL A 414 0.77 1.26 11.71
CA VAL A 414 1.21 -0.02 12.26
C VAL A 414 0.59 -1.19 11.51
N GLY A 415 1.41 -2.21 11.25
CA GLY A 415 0.96 -3.46 10.67
C GLY A 415 0.83 -3.44 9.14
N ARG A 416 0.45 -4.59 8.62
CA ARG A 416 0.31 -4.83 7.18
C ARG A 416 -1.13 -4.54 6.75
N ALA A 417 -1.27 -3.82 5.65
CA ALA A 417 -2.58 -3.49 5.08
C ALA A 417 -2.49 -3.42 3.55
N PRO A 418 -3.64 -3.41 2.85
CA PRO A 418 -3.69 -2.89 1.50
C PRO A 418 -3.26 -1.43 1.48
N ARG A 419 -2.46 -1.03 0.50
CA ARG A 419 -1.92 0.34 0.38
C ARG A 419 -2.00 0.80 -1.06
N THR A 420 -2.18 2.11 -1.23
CA THR A 420 -2.05 2.83 -2.50
C THR A 420 -0.94 3.86 -2.38
N ALA A 421 -0.23 4.14 -3.48
CA ALA A 421 0.77 5.20 -3.53
C ALA A 421 0.77 5.92 -4.88
N VAL A 422 1.21 7.18 -4.84
CA VAL A 422 1.61 7.97 -6.00
C VAL A 422 3.06 8.39 -5.85
N GLY A 423 3.78 8.39 -6.95
CA GLY A 423 5.18 8.79 -6.99
C GLY A 423 5.65 9.20 -8.38
N VAL A 424 6.94 9.47 -8.46
CA VAL A 424 7.67 9.59 -9.72
C VAL A 424 8.91 8.73 -9.69
N THR A 425 9.22 8.10 -10.81
CA THR A 425 10.42 7.28 -10.98
C THR A 425 11.66 8.15 -11.22
N LYS A 426 12.85 7.55 -11.14
CA LYS A 426 14.14 8.23 -11.38
C LYS A 426 14.26 8.82 -12.79
N ASP A 427 13.61 8.22 -13.77
CA ASP A 427 13.53 8.67 -15.16
C ASP A 427 12.34 9.61 -15.42
N GLY A 428 11.61 10.01 -14.37
CA GLY A 428 10.58 11.05 -14.43
C GLY A 428 9.21 10.56 -14.90
N ARG A 429 8.93 9.26 -14.87
CA ARG A 429 7.60 8.71 -15.15
C ARG A 429 6.70 8.87 -13.93
N TYR A 430 5.40 9.05 -14.15
CA TYR A 430 4.43 8.94 -13.07
C TYR A 430 4.34 7.48 -12.61
N LEU A 431 4.28 7.26 -11.31
CA LEU A 431 4.11 5.94 -10.69
C LEU A 431 2.82 5.91 -9.88
N LEU A 432 1.87 5.06 -10.25
CA LEU A 432 0.70 4.71 -9.44
C LEU A 432 0.83 3.27 -8.99
N ALA A 433 0.65 2.96 -7.72
CA ALA A 433 0.89 1.62 -7.22
C ALA A 433 -0.12 1.20 -6.16
N VAL A 434 -0.49 -0.07 -6.17
CA VAL A 434 -1.35 -0.69 -5.16
C VAL A 434 -0.75 -2.01 -4.68
N VAL A 435 -1.01 -2.37 -3.42
CA VAL A 435 -0.75 -3.71 -2.89
C VAL A 435 -2.00 -4.19 -2.17
N ASP A 436 -2.44 -5.42 -2.49
CA ASP A 436 -3.57 -6.05 -1.81
C ASP A 436 -3.20 -6.46 -0.38
N GLY A 437 -4.19 -6.64 0.48
CA GLY A 437 -3.98 -7.06 1.86
C GLY A 437 -5.27 -7.55 2.53
N ARG A 438 -5.14 -8.06 3.77
CA ARG A 438 -6.26 -8.60 4.57
C ARG A 438 -6.98 -9.80 3.93
N GLN A 439 -6.32 -10.49 3.01
CA GLN A 439 -6.90 -11.60 2.25
C GLN A 439 -5.92 -12.77 2.19
N SER A 440 -6.41 -13.98 1.94
CA SER A 440 -5.55 -15.18 1.88
C SER A 440 -4.55 -15.15 0.72
N HIS A 441 -4.84 -14.40 -0.35
CA HIS A 441 -3.95 -14.23 -1.50
C HIS A 441 -3.00 -13.03 -1.38
N SER A 442 -3.17 -12.16 -0.38
CA SER A 442 -2.22 -11.09 -0.10
C SER A 442 -2.29 -10.64 1.35
N VAL A 443 -1.15 -10.68 2.05
CA VAL A 443 -1.05 -10.29 3.47
C VAL A 443 -0.82 -8.79 3.68
N GLY A 444 -0.78 -7.98 2.61
CA GLY A 444 -0.53 -6.53 2.67
C GLY A 444 0.92 -6.21 2.95
N LEU A 445 1.24 -4.93 3.14
CA LEU A 445 2.57 -4.46 3.54
C LEU A 445 2.50 -3.43 4.67
N THR A 446 3.58 -3.39 5.46
CA THR A 446 3.86 -2.24 6.34
C THR A 446 4.24 -1.05 5.47
N LEU A 447 4.15 0.19 5.99
CA LEU A 447 4.57 1.37 5.23
C LEU A 447 6.05 1.30 4.81
N THR A 448 6.92 0.75 5.67
CA THR A 448 8.34 0.58 5.37
C THR A 448 8.58 -0.45 4.27
N ASP A 449 7.90 -1.60 4.31
CA ASP A 449 8.05 -2.61 3.26
C ASP A 449 7.41 -2.16 1.94
N TRP A 450 6.35 -1.36 2.02
CA TRP A 450 5.78 -0.70 0.86
C TRP A 450 6.76 0.29 0.23
N ALA A 451 7.40 1.15 1.02
CA ALA A 451 8.45 2.05 0.54
C ALA A 451 9.65 1.30 -0.08
N LYS A 452 10.09 0.18 0.53
CA LYS A 452 11.13 -0.69 -0.06
C LYS A 452 10.73 -1.18 -1.45
N LEU A 453 9.47 -1.62 -1.60
CA LEU A 453 8.97 -2.10 -2.88
C LEU A 453 8.93 -0.98 -3.93
N LEU A 454 8.44 0.21 -3.58
CA LEU A 454 8.44 1.36 -4.49
C LEU A 454 9.85 1.73 -4.94
N VAL A 455 10.84 1.73 -4.03
CA VAL A 455 12.26 1.96 -4.38
C VAL A 455 12.80 0.88 -5.32
N LYS A 456 12.40 -0.40 -5.12
CA LYS A 456 12.76 -1.51 -6.01
C LYS A 456 12.27 -1.25 -7.44
N PHE A 457 11.06 -0.69 -7.58
CA PHE A 457 10.47 -0.26 -8.86
C PHE A 457 10.87 1.17 -9.26
N GLY A 458 12.02 1.65 -8.79
CA GLY A 458 12.63 2.87 -9.31
C GLY A 458 12.02 4.18 -8.85
N ALA A 459 11.11 4.17 -7.86
CA ALA A 459 10.58 5.41 -7.27
C ALA A 459 11.73 6.31 -6.77
N ARG A 460 11.73 7.56 -7.23
CA ARG A 460 12.58 8.64 -6.71
C ARG A 460 11.86 9.32 -5.55
N ASP A 461 10.60 9.67 -5.72
CA ASP A 461 9.77 10.29 -4.70
C ASP A 461 8.39 9.63 -4.71
N ALA A 462 7.84 9.36 -3.53
CA ALA A 462 6.50 8.78 -3.40
C ALA A 462 5.88 9.09 -2.03
N ILE A 463 4.56 9.24 -2.03
CA ILE A 463 3.73 9.31 -0.81
C ILE A 463 2.74 8.15 -0.79
N ASN A 464 2.33 7.78 0.41
CA ASN A 464 1.18 6.90 0.62
C ASN A 464 -0.12 7.67 0.36
N LEU A 465 -1.12 6.96 -0.15
CA LEU A 465 -2.49 7.42 -0.37
C LEU A 465 -3.47 6.66 0.54
N ASP A 466 -4.77 6.95 0.45
CA ASP A 466 -5.75 6.16 1.21
C ASP A 466 -5.64 4.66 0.86
N GLY A 467 -5.82 3.81 1.86
CA GLY A 467 -5.52 2.39 1.77
C GLY A 467 -6.68 1.52 2.25
N GLY A 468 -6.36 0.29 2.68
CA GLY A 468 -7.38 -0.65 3.15
C GLY A 468 -8.41 -0.96 2.04
N GLY A 469 -9.70 -0.97 2.39
CA GLY A 469 -10.76 -1.27 1.42
C GLY A 469 -10.91 -0.23 0.31
N SER A 470 -10.28 0.94 0.43
CA SER A 470 -10.22 1.94 -0.65
C SER A 470 -9.17 1.60 -1.72
N THR A 471 -8.21 0.71 -1.42
CA THR A 471 -7.11 0.35 -2.33
C THR A 471 -7.64 -0.29 -3.60
N ASP A 472 -7.47 0.39 -4.72
CA ASP A 472 -8.02 -0.03 -5.99
C ASP A 472 -7.19 0.51 -7.15
N LEU A 473 -6.96 -0.33 -8.15
CA LEU A 473 -6.30 0.00 -9.41
C LEU A 473 -7.19 -0.46 -10.56
N VAL A 474 -7.57 0.49 -11.39
CA VAL A 474 -8.33 0.24 -12.62
C VAL A 474 -7.44 0.48 -13.82
N VAL A 475 -7.48 -0.41 -14.80
CA VAL A 475 -6.81 -0.27 -16.10
C VAL A 475 -7.78 -0.67 -17.19
N ASN A 476 -7.95 0.17 -18.22
CA ASN A 476 -8.89 -0.03 -19.33
C ASN A 476 -10.33 -0.36 -18.87
N GLY A 477 -10.76 0.24 -17.75
CA GLY A 477 -12.09 0.03 -17.16
C GLY A 477 -12.23 -1.25 -16.34
N GLU A 478 -11.16 -2.05 -16.20
CA GLU A 478 -11.15 -3.27 -15.40
C GLU A 478 -10.33 -3.10 -14.12
N VAL A 479 -10.92 -3.50 -12.99
CA VAL A 479 -10.23 -3.61 -11.69
C VAL A 479 -9.14 -4.68 -11.79
N GLN A 480 -7.90 -4.33 -11.46
CA GLN A 480 -6.73 -5.20 -11.61
C GLN A 480 -6.39 -5.98 -10.34
N ASN A 481 -6.66 -5.40 -9.17
CA ASN A 481 -6.39 -6.00 -7.87
C ASN A 481 -7.67 -6.61 -7.25
N SER A 482 -7.61 -7.09 -6.01
CA SER A 482 -8.78 -7.61 -5.30
C SER A 482 -9.13 -6.70 -4.12
N PRO A 483 -10.12 -5.79 -4.26
CA PRO A 483 -10.53 -4.90 -3.18
C PRO A 483 -10.84 -5.66 -1.88
N SER A 484 -10.27 -5.21 -0.76
CA SER A 484 -10.30 -5.99 0.49
C SER A 484 -11.68 -6.08 1.15
N ASP A 485 -12.63 -5.25 0.72
CA ASP A 485 -14.03 -5.29 1.16
C ASP A 485 -14.87 -6.31 0.35
N GLY A 486 -14.25 -7.04 -0.59
CA GLY A 486 -14.90 -8.00 -1.48
C GLY A 486 -15.49 -7.38 -2.76
N GLN A 487 -15.53 -6.05 -2.83
CA GLN A 487 -15.97 -5.25 -3.98
C GLN A 487 -15.28 -3.87 -3.93
N GLU A 488 -15.29 -3.14 -5.05
CA GLU A 488 -14.81 -1.74 -5.07
C GLU A 488 -15.54 -0.91 -4.01
N ARG A 489 -14.77 -0.18 -3.19
CA ARG A 489 -15.32 0.79 -2.26
C ARG A 489 -15.53 2.11 -3.00
N ALA A 490 -16.66 2.77 -2.75
CA ALA A 490 -16.86 4.14 -3.21
C ALA A 490 -15.96 5.10 -2.40
N VAL A 491 -15.08 5.82 -3.09
CA VAL A 491 -14.06 6.75 -2.57
C VAL A 491 -14.39 8.20 -2.92
N GLY A 492 -13.72 9.16 -2.27
CA GLY A 492 -13.94 10.60 -2.49
C GLY A 492 -13.36 11.14 -3.79
N ASP A 493 -12.23 10.60 -4.24
CA ASP A 493 -11.51 11.03 -5.43
C ASP A 493 -10.55 9.94 -5.93
N ALA A 494 -10.04 10.13 -7.14
CA ALA A 494 -9.05 9.26 -7.76
C ALA A 494 -8.02 10.06 -8.55
N LEU A 495 -6.80 9.51 -8.63
CA LEU A 495 -5.78 9.93 -9.57
C LEU A 495 -5.95 9.13 -10.86
N VAL A 496 -6.16 9.83 -11.97
CA VAL A 496 -6.51 9.25 -13.26
C VAL A 496 -5.49 9.64 -14.31
N LEU A 497 -4.93 8.65 -15.00
CA LEU A 497 -4.07 8.83 -16.17
C LEU A 497 -4.95 8.93 -17.42
N VAL A 498 -5.00 10.13 -18.00
CA VAL A 498 -5.77 10.42 -19.21
C VAL A 498 -4.81 10.60 -20.39
N PRO A 499 -5.01 9.93 -21.53
CA PRO A 499 -4.16 10.14 -22.71
C PRO A 499 -4.20 11.61 -23.18
N LYS A 500 -3.02 12.15 -23.49
CA LYS A 500 -2.88 13.43 -24.19
C LYS A 500 -3.37 13.26 -25.63
N ARG A 501 -4.04 14.29 -26.15
CA ARG A 501 -4.56 14.32 -27.52
C ARG A 501 -3.55 14.92 -28.49
#